data_AF-A0A8H7PQV3-F1
#
_entry.id   AF-A0A8H7PQV3-F1
#
_cell.length_a   1.000
_cell.length_b   1.000
_cell.length_c   1.000
_cell.angle_alpha   90.00
_cell.angle_beta   90.00
_cell.angle_gamma   90.00
#
_symmetry.space_group_name_H-M   'P 1'
#
loop_
_entity.id
_entity.type
_entity.pdbx_description
1 polymer ?
#
loop_
_entity_poly.entity_id
_entity_poly.type
_entity_poly.pdbx_seq_one_letter_code
_entity_poly.pdbx_strand_id
1 'polypeptide(L)'
;MPKGKKNFRRQSIPTTSHEADVKTGATDQSTKSTKRKHKHKHKHKTAQLSKEAVPGKSEYIDKELYVLHRHGYICLMGHWIERVAREALIHVPQHAIEKRKRRDGNPFHLTICKAMETTSQMRQRTALEGMTALANRSRPPINLGLGMVKDNATSTRSWYCSISWDGGQQIRSEYGLPPKDFHLTLGFDVKDHHVHKGPSTLVIHSSITTSLILTKEQIEGLREAAIIEAQTSAERSHISFGLALAQAELAEDEVLISKVKLSIESVETAQGRSKQLIEI
;
A
#
# COMPACT_ATOMS: atom_id res chain seq x y z
N MET A 1 -0.93 -47.78 18.20
CA MET A 1 -2.26 -47.14 18.27
C MET A 1 -2.92 -47.46 19.61
N PRO A 2 -3.19 -46.47 20.49
CA PRO A 2 -4.09 -46.66 21.61
C PRO A 2 -5.39 -45.84 21.43
N LYS A 3 -6.52 -46.50 21.64
CA LYS A 3 -7.89 -45.96 21.56
C LYS A 3 -8.19 -45.12 22.80
N GLY A 4 -8.32 -43.80 22.64
CA GLY A 4 -8.76 -42.88 23.68
C GLY A 4 -10.30 -42.80 23.74
N LYS A 5 -10.86 -43.17 24.90
CA LYS A 5 -12.29 -43.11 25.23
C LYS A 5 -12.78 -41.67 25.33
N LYS A 6 -13.88 -41.33 24.64
CA LYS A 6 -14.58 -40.04 24.72
C LYS A 6 -15.65 -40.09 25.82
N ASN A 7 -15.54 -39.24 26.83
CA ASN A 7 -16.59 -38.99 27.82
C ASN A 7 -17.48 -37.84 27.35
N PHE A 8 -18.73 -38.14 27.01
CA PHE A 8 -19.78 -37.16 26.72
C PHE A 8 -20.42 -36.71 28.04
N ARG A 9 -20.18 -35.46 28.44
CA ARG A 9 -20.83 -34.83 29.60
C ARG A 9 -22.02 -34.02 29.09
N ARG A 10 -23.24 -34.53 29.30
CA ARG A 10 -24.50 -33.78 29.11
C ARG A 10 -24.52 -32.61 30.09
N GLN A 11 -24.71 -31.39 29.59
CA GLN A 11 -25.09 -30.24 30.42
C GLN A 11 -26.59 -29.99 30.23
N SER A 12 -27.26 -29.89 31.37
CA SER A 12 -28.69 -29.63 31.55
C SER A 12 -29.04 -28.17 31.24
N ILE A 13 -30.16 -27.99 30.54
CA ILE A 13 -30.81 -26.70 30.26
C ILE A 13 -31.57 -26.26 31.52
N PRO A 14 -31.45 -25.01 31.99
CA PRO A 14 -32.35 -24.47 33.01
C PRO A 14 -33.59 -23.87 32.34
N THR A 15 -34.76 -24.40 32.72
CA THR A 15 -36.09 -23.80 32.54
C THR A 15 -36.33 -22.75 33.62
N THR A 16 -36.71 -21.53 33.24
CA THR A 16 -37.29 -20.54 34.15
C THR A 16 -38.60 -20.01 33.56
N SER A 17 -39.70 -20.40 34.20
CA SER A 17 -41.02 -19.79 34.16
C SER A 17 -41.19 -18.84 35.36
N HIS A 18 -42.28 -18.04 35.32
CA HIS A 18 -42.78 -17.07 36.31
C HIS A 18 -42.13 -15.69 36.24
N GLU A 19 -42.84 -14.57 36.41
CA GLU A 19 -44.26 -14.27 36.55
C GLU A 19 -44.37 -12.76 36.37
N ALA A 20 -45.49 -12.32 35.81
CA ALA A 20 -45.86 -10.92 35.80
C ALA A 20 -46.29 -10.51 37.21
N ASP A 21 -45.81 -9.36 37.70
CA ASP A 21 -46.51 -8.69 38.79
C ASP A 21 -46.42 -7.16 38.66
N VAL A 22 -47.61 -6.57 38.63
CA VAL A 22 -47.93 -5.16 38.54
C VAL A 22 -47.94 -4.59 39.95
N LYS A 23 -47.13 -3.56 40.25
CA LYS A 23 -47.40 -2.64 41.36
C LYS A 23 -47.10 -1.19 41.00
N THR A 24 -48.18 -0.43 40.88
CA THR A 24 -48.26 1.02 41.03
C THR A 24 -47.89 1.46 42.44
N GLY A 25 -47.17 2.58 42.57
CA GLY A 25 -46.93 3.22 43.86
C GLY A 25 -46.18 4.54 43.70
N ALA A 26 -46.90 5.64 43.88
CA ALA A 26 -46.39 7.01 43.91
C ALA A 26 -45.78 7.39 45.27
N THR A 27 -45.19 8.59 45.31
CA THR A 27 -44.75 9.40 46.48
C THR A 27 -43.43 8.95 47.14
N ASP A 28 -42.38 9.78 47.13
CA ASP A 28 -42.26 10.97 48.00
C ASP A 28 -40.83 11.56 47.93
N GLN A 29 -40.74 12.85 48.24
CA GLN A 29 -39.53 13.65 48.30
C GLN A 29 -38.65 13.25 49.50
N SER A 30 -37.34 13.10 49.31
CA SER A 30 -36.38 13.31 50.41
C SER A 30 -34.97 13.59 49.90
N THR A 31 -34.56 14.82 50.13
CA THR A 31 -33.21 15.35 50.03
C THR A 31 -32.29 14.70 51.07
N LYS A 32 -31.30 13.90 50.65
CA LYS A 32 -30.10 13.63 51.46
C LYS A 32 -28.83 13.69 50.61
N SER A 33 -28.22 14.87 50.68
CA SER A 33 -26.82 15.14 50.44
C SER A 33 -25.95 14.22 51.30
N THR A 34 -25.34 13.20 50.69
CA THR A 34 -24.23 12.46 51.29
C THR A 34 -22.93 12.82 50.58
N LYS A 35 -22.13 13.64 51.27
CA LYS A 35 -20.70 13.90 51.00
C LYS A 35 -19.96 12.56 50.81
N ARG A 36 -19.70 12.18 49.56
CA ARG A 36 -18.79 11.08 49.21
C ARG A 36 -17.36 11.56 49.38
N LYS A 37 -16.68 11.00 50.39
CA LYS A 37 -15.24 11.14 50.65
C LYS A 37 -14.45 10.81 49.38
N HIS A 38 -13.67 11.77 48.90
CA HIS A 38 -12.70 11.59 47.83
C HIS A 38 -11.68 10.53 48.22
N LYS A 39 -11.83 9.33 47.66
CA LYS A 39 -10.84 8.26 47.75
C LYS A 39 -9.62 8.70 46.93
N HIS A 40 -8.46 8.78 47.58
CA HIS A 40 -7.16 9.02 46.98
C HIS A 40 -6.98 8.15 45.73
N LYS A 41 -7.02 8.77 44.55
CA LYS A 41 -6.53 8.14 43.32
C LYS A 41 -5.03 7.96 43.49
N HIS A 42 -4.59 6.71 43.63
CA HIS A 42 -3.21 6.34 43.34
C HIS A 42 -2.91 6.81 41.91
N LYS A 43 -2.14 7.91 41.82
CA LYS A 43 -1.44 8.31 40.60
C LYS A 43 -0.50 7.14 40.29
N HIS A 44 -0.93 6.25 39.40
CA HIS A 44 0.02 5.43 38.66
C HIS A 44 0.99 6.41 38.02
N LYS A 45 2.24 6.42 38.49
CA LYS A 45 3.38 7.00 37.78
C LYS A 45 3.48 6.25 36.45
N THR A 46 2.73 6.72 35.45
CA THR A 46 3.04 6.40 34.06
C THR A 46 4.44 6.92 33.84
N ALA A 47 5.40 6.00 33.65
CA ALA A 47 6.76 6.34 33.33
C ALA A 47 6.72 7.43 32.23
N GLN A 48 7.23 8.61 32.56
CA GLN A 48 7.52 9.64 31.58
C GLN A 48 8.58 9.04 30.65
N LEU A 49 8.13 8.34 29.62
CA LEU A 49 8.90 8.16 28.39
C LEU A 49 9.28 9.58 28.00
N SER A 50 10.58 9.85 28.04
CA SER A 50 11.19 11.07 27.57
C SER A 50 10.51 11.46 26.26
N LYS A 51 10.11 12.72 26.14
CA LYS A 51 9.80 13.31 24.84
C LYS A 51 11.11 13.34 24.05
N GLU A 52 11.56 12.17 23.57
CA GLU A 52 12.60 12.10 22.57
C GLU A 52 12.12 12.99 21.43
N ALA A 53 12.92 14.01 21.14
CA ALA A 53 12.64 14.94 20.07
C ALA A 53 12.42 14.13 18.80
N VAL A 54 11.17 14.07 18.35
CA VAL A 54 10.85 13.51 17.04
C VAL A 54 11.71 14.31 16.06
N PRO A 55 12.65 13.68 15.32
CA PRO A 55 13.51 14.38 14.39
C PRO A 55 12.68 15.32 13.51
N GLY A 56 13.19 16.55 13.34
CA GLY A 56 12.44 17.65 12.76
C GLY A 56 11.74 17.23 11.48
N LYS A 57 10.47 17.59 11.32
CA LYS A 57 9.60 17.18 10.20
C LYS A 57 10.23 17.34 8.81
N SER A 58 11.26 18.19 8.64
CA SER A 58 11.92 18.40 7.35
C SER A 58 12.84 17.26 6.90
N GLU A 59 13.39 16.44 7.80
CA GLU A 59 14.36 15.39 7.41
C GLU A 59 13.73 14.20 6.65
N TYR A 60 12.40 14.10 6.69
CA TYR A 60 11.65 13.00 6.10
C TYR A 60 10.85 13.37 4.86
N ILE A 61 10.92 14.63 4.43
CA ILE A 61 10.10 15.12 3.32
C ILE A 61 10.49 14.44 2.01
N ASP A 62 11.75 14.05 1.83
CA ASP A 62 12.24 13.58 0.52
C ASP A 62 12.48 12.06 0.41
N LYS A 63 12.14 11.27 1.43
CA LYS A 63 12.42 9.83 1.44
C LYS A 63 11.30 9.03 0.76
N GLU A 64 11.69 8.12 -0.14
CA GLU A 64 10.74 7.23 -0.83
C GLU A 64 9.98 6.35 0.17
N LEU A 65 10.70 5.73 1.11
CA LEU A 65 10.15 4.96 2.23
C LEU A 65 11.00 5.16 3.50
N TYR A 66 10.33 5.31 4.64
CA TYR A 66 10.95 5.34 5.96
C TYR A 66 10.05 4.78 7.04
N VAL A 67 10.66 4.23 8.10
CA VAL A 67 9.98 3.61 9.22
C VAL A 67 10.09 4.51 10.45
N LEU A 68 8.99 4.67 11.17
CA LEU A 68 8.94 5.46 12.40
C LEU A 68 8.01 4.86 13.45
N HIS A 69 8.25 5.23 14.70
CA HIS A 69 7.40 4.89 15.83
C HIS A 69 6.48 6.08 16.16
N ARG A 70 5.16 5.85 16.16
CA ARG A 70 4.16 6.88 16.46
C ARG A 70 2.98 6.29 17.22
N HIS A 71 2.54 6.97 18.28
CA HIS A 71 1.40 6.55 19.12
C HIS A 71 1.43 5.05 19.53
N GLY A 72 2.62 4.51 19.79
CA GLY A 72 2.84 3.13 20.22
C GLY A 72 3.04 2.12 19.08
N TYR A 73 2.68 2.45 17.84
CA TYR A 73 2.86 1.56 16.69
C TYR A 73 4.10 1.94 15.87
N ILE A 74 4.60 0.97 15.10
CA ILE A 74 5.65 1.19 14.10
C ILE A 74 5.00 1.17 12.72
N CYS A 75 5.26 2.18 11.91
CA CYS A 75 4.66 2.35 10.59
C CYS A 75 5.67 2.74 9.52
N LEU A 76 5.38 2.30 8.29
CA LEU A 76 6.01 2.73 7.07
C LEU A 76 5.31 3.99 6.54
N MET A 77 6.08 4.99 6.16
CA MET A 77 5.66 6.27 5.59
C MET A 77 6.60 6.63 4.43
N GLY A 78 6.25 7.64 3.63
CA GLY A 78 7.08 8.08 2.51
C GLY A 78 6.27 8.43 1.26
N HIS A 79 6.97 8.90 0.23
CA HIS A 79 6.37 9.34 -1.02
C HIS A 79 5.53 8.26 -1.71
N TRP A 80 6.02 7.01 -1.69
CA TRP A 80 5.28 5.90 -2.26
C TRP A 80 3.91 5.71 -1.60
N ILE A 81 3.87 5.75 -0.26
CA ILE A 81 2.64 5.59 0.53
C ILE A 81 1.64 6.71 0.24
N GLU A 82 2.12 7.96 0.20
CA GLU A 82 1.30 9.13 -0.11
C GLU A 82 0.75 9.11 -1.53
N ARG A 83 1.53 8.62 -2.50
CA ARG A 83 1.11 8.50 -3.90
C ARG A 83 -0.02 7.48 -4.04
N VAL A 84 0.19 6.27 -3.52
CA VAL A 84 -0.81 5.19 -3.53
C VAL A 84 -2.09 5.60 -2.81
N ALA A 85 -1.98 6.32 -1.69
CA ALA A 85 -3.16 6.84 -1.01
C ALA A 85 -3.93 7.80 -1.92
N ARG A 86 -3.24 8.83 -2.46
CA ARG A 86 -3.86 9.90 -3.25
C ARG A 86 -4.57 9.38 -4.50
N GLU A 87 -3.96 8.44 -5.20
CA GLU A 87 -4.57 7.77 -6.36
C GLU A 87 -5.89 7.07 -5.96
N ALA A 88 -5.93 6.40 -4.82
CA ALA A 88 -7.11 5.68 -4.37
C ALA A 88 -8.20 6.59 -3.73
N LEU A 89 -7.85 7.79 -3.25
CA LEU A 89 -8.79 8.70 -2.59
C LEU A 89 -9.96 9.13 -3.50
N ILE A 90 -9.77 9.13 -4.82
CA ILE A 90 -10.84 9.48 -5.79
C ILE A 90 -12.07 8.56 -5.67
N HIS A 91 -11.89 7.37 -5.09
CA HIS A 91 -12.94 6.37 -4.91
C HIS A 91 -13.49 6.33 -3.47
N VAL A 92 -13.00 7.18 -2.57
CA VAL A 92 -13.38 7.17 -1.15
C VAL A 92 -14.29 8.36 -0.85
N PRO A 93 -15.43 8.16 -0.16
CA PRO A 93 -16.31 9.28 0.19
C PRO A 93 -15.59 10.35 1.04
N GLN A 94 -15.80 11.62 0.69
CA GLN A 94 -15.11 12.75 1.32
C GLN A 94 -15.25 12.78 2.86
N HIS A 95 -16.44 12.50 3.38
CA HIS A 95 -16.69 12.48 4.83
C HIS A 95 -15.86 11.40 5.55
N ALA A 96 -15.54 10.30 4.88
CA ALA A 96 -14.75 9.19 5.42
C ALA A 96 -13.26 9.56 5.46
N ILE A 97 -12.77 10.25 4.42
CA ILE A 97 -11.40 10.80 4.34
C ILE A 97 -11.17 11.79 5.48
N GLU A 98 -12.11 12.71 5.70
CA GLU A 98 -12.01 13.72 6.76
C GLU A 98 -11.99 13.11 8.17
N LYS A 99 -12.77 12.04 8.39
CA LYS A 99 -12.74 11.30 9.66
C LYS A 99 -11.37 10.65 9.91
N ARG A 100 -10.80 10.01 8.90
CA ARG A 100 -9.44 9.46 8.96
C ARG A 100 -8.41 10.56 9.23
N LYS A 101 -8.47 11.68 8.51
CA LYS A 101 -7.57 12.83 8.70
C LYS A 101 -7.66 13.42 10.11
N ARG A 102 -8.86 13.50 10.70
CA ARG A 102 -9.04 13.93 12.09
C ARG A 102 -8.41 12.96 13.09
N ARG A 103 -8.51 11.64 12.86
CA ARG A 103 -7.94 10.61 13.75
C ARG A 103 -6.41 10.53 13.64
N ASP A 104 -5.88 10.48 12.42
CA ASP A 104 -4.47 10.12 12.16
C ASP A 104 -3.57 11.33 11.84
N GLY A 105 -4.18 12.46 11.49
CA GLY A 105 -3.53 13.62 10.89
C GLY A 105 -3.40 13.49 9.36
N ASN A 106 -2.55 14.35 8.79
CA ASN A 106 -2.37 14.41 7.34
C ASN A 106 -1.70 13.16 6.75
N PRO A 107 -0.54 12.70 7.22
CA PRO A 107 0.21 11.75 6.42
C PRO A 107 -0.41 10.35 6.46
N PHE A 108 -0.32 9.68 5.33
CA PHE A 108 -0.64 8.28 5.15
C PHE A 108 0.46 7.40 5.74
N HIS A 109 0.06 6.27 6.32
CA HIS A 109 0.99 5.35 6.96
C HIS A 109 0.47 3.92 6.88
N LEU A 110 1.39 2.99 6.69
CA LEU A 110 1.12 1.55 6.70
C LEU A 110 1.68 0.97 7.99
N THR A 111 0.81 0.43 8.84
CA THR A 111 1.24 -0.14 10.12
C THR A 111 2.05 -1.41 9.90
N ILE A 112 3.30 -1.43 10.36
CA ILE A 112 4.15 -2.64 10.38
C ILE A 112 3.87 -3.42 11.67
N CYS A 113 3.93 -2.75 12.83
CA CYS A 113 3.72 -3.35 14.14
C CYS A 113 2.67 -2.57 14.94
N LYS A 114 1.68 -3.28 15.50
CA LYS A 114 0.65 -2.71 16.38
C LYS A 114 1.24 -2.35 17.74
N ALA A 115 0.56 -1.48 18.49
CA ALA A 115 1.05 -1.04 19.80
C ALA A 115 1.36 -2.17 20.80
N MET A 116 0.58 -3.26 20.76
CA MET A 116 0.81 -4.44 21.61
C MET A 116 1.94 -5.36 21.11
N GLU A 117 2.33 -5.23 19.85
CA GLU A 117 3.45 -5.97 19.25
C GLU A 117 4.79 -5.21 19.46
N THR A 118 4.74 -3.90 19.64
CA THR A 118 5.92 -3.04 19.74
C THR A 118 6.67 -3.22 21.08
N THR A 119 7.84 -3.83 21.04
CA THR A 119 8.75 -3.93 22.20
C THR A 119 9.59 -2.65 22.41
N SER A 120 10.24 -2.51 23.56
CA SER A 120 11.15 -1.39 23.82
C SER A 120 12.35 -1.36 22.86
N GLN A 121 12.88 -2.53 22.50
CA GLN A 121 13.98 -2.68 21.54
C GLN A 121 13.61 -2.13 20.17
N MET A 122 12.39 -2.41 19.68
CA MET A 122 11.94 -1.95 18.37
C MET A 122 11.75 -0.43 18.28
N ARG A 123 11.62 0.26 19.42
CA ARG A 123 11.46 1.72 19.48
C ARG A 123 12.80 2.44 19.42
N GLN A 124 13.91 1.72 19.60
CA GLN A 124 15.25 2.32 19.53
C GLN A 124 15.49 2.88 18.12
N ARG A 125 16.12 4.05 18.05
CA ARG A 125 16.43 4.72 16.78
C ARG A 125 17.18 3.80 15.80
N THR A 126 18.16 3.06 16.29
CA THR A 126 18.95 2.09 15.52
C THR A 126 18.08 0.99 14.90
N ALA A 127 17.06 0.50 15.63
CA ALA A 127 16.12 -0.47 15.11
C ALA A 127 15.24 0.12 13.99
N LEU A 128 14.74 1.34 14.17
CA LEU A 128 13.95 2.04 13.14
C LEU A 128 14.76 2.36 11.88
N GLU A 129 16.02 2.74 12.03
CA GLU A 129 16.97 2.94 10.93
C GLU A 129 17.25 1.62 10.20
N GLY A 130 17.47 0.53 10.93
CA GLY A 130 17.62 -0.81 10.35
C GLY A 130 16.39 -1.29 9.58
N MET A 131 15.19 -1.08 10.13
CA MET A 131 13.93 -1.36 9.43
C MET A 131 13.76 -0.49 8.19
N THR A 132 14.17 0.78 8.26
CA THR A 132 14.14 1.71 7.11
C THR A 132 15.08 1.24 6.01
N ALA A 133 16.31 0.85 6.36
CA ALA A 133 17.27 0.31 5.39
C ALA A 133 16.75 -1.00 4.76
N LEU A 134 16.10 -1.85 5.55
CA LEU A 134 15.47 -3.07 5.04
C LEU A 134 14.30 -2.76 4.10
N ALA A 135 13.45 -1.80 4.44
CA ALA A 135 12.35 -1.38 3.58
C ALA A 135 12.83 -0.88 2.22
N ASN A 136 13.92 -0.11 2.19
CA ASN A 136 14.47 0.47 0.95
C ASN A 136 15.27 -0.52 0.10
N ARG A 137 15.89 -1.57 0.68
CA ARG A 137 16.58 -2.62 -0.10
C ARG A 137 15.65 -3.72 -0.60
N SER A 138 14.46 -3.84 -0.01
CA SER A 138 13.47 -4.85 -0.38
C SER A 138 12.73 -4.47 -1.66
N ARG A 139 12.03 -5.44 -2.27
CA ARG A 139 11.07 -5.10 -3.32
C ARG A 139 10.05 -4.07 -2.79
N PRO A 140 9.70 -3.04 -3.58
CA PRO A 140 8.71 -2.07 -3.20
C PRO A 140 7.37 -2.74 -2.86
N PRO A 141 6.57 -2.15 -1.95
CA PRO A 141 5.20 -2.64 -1.73
C PRO A 141 4.40 -2.58 -3.04
N ILE A 142 3.45 -3.49 -3.21
CA ILE A 142 2.59 -3.59 -4.39
C ILE A 142 1.16 -3.28 -3.95
N ASN A 143 0.55 -2.26 -4.55
CA ASN A 143 -0.86 -1.95 -4.34
C ASN A 143 -1.72 -2.97 -5.10
N LEU A 144 -2.47 -3.80 -4.36
CA LEU A 144 -3.37 -4.81 -4.93
C LEU A 144 -4.74 -4.24 -5.33
N GLY A 145 -5.06 -3.02 -4.88
CA GLY A 145 -6.32 -2.35 -5.16
C GLY A 145 -7.02 -1.80 -3.92
N LEU A 146 -8.19 -1.22 -4.17
CA LEU A 146 -9.06 -0.67 -3.15
C LEU A 146 -9.92 -1.80 -2.55
N GLY A 147 -9.83 -1.95 -1.24
CA GLY A 147 -10.72 -2.79 -0.45
C GLY A 147 -11.74 -1.98 0.34
N MET A 148 -12.86 -2.63 0.65
CA MET A 148 -13.91 -2.09 1.52
C MET A 148 -14.41 -3.19 2.45
N VAL A 149 -14.51 -2.88 3.72
CA VAL A 149 -15.23 -3.71 4.69
C VAL A 149 -16.49 -2.98 5.12
N LYS A 150 -17.61 -3.71 5.20
CA LYS A 150 -18.86 -3.25 5.81
C LYS A 150 -19.16 -4.08 7.05
N ASP A 151 -19.46 -3.40 8.16
CA ASP A 151 -20.06 -4.03 9.34
C ASP A 151 -21.58 -4.03 9.17
N ASN A 152 -22.19 -5.21 9.13
CA ASN A 152 -23.62 -5.36 8.91
C ASN A 152 -24.45 -4.85 10.08
N ALA A 153 -23.93 -4.91 11.31
CA ALA A 153 -24.68 -4.52 12.51
C ALA A 153 -24.83 -3.00 12.59
N THR A 154 -23.78 -2.26 12.25
CA THR A 154 -23.75 -0.79 12.32
C THR A 154 -23.93 -0.12 10.96
N SER A 155 -23.92 -0.88 9.87
CA SER A 155 -23.87 -0.38 8.49
C SER A 155 -22.70 0.57 8.21
N THR A 156 -21.61 0.45 8.97
CA THR A 156 -20.43 1.31 8.83
C THR A 156 -19.41 0.69 7.89
N ARG A 157 -18.76 1.52 7.09
CA ARG A 157 -17.74 1.10 6.12
C ARG A 157 -16.34 1.59 6.48
N SER A 158 -15.32 0.86 6.04
CA SER A 158 -13.93 1.26 6.06
C SER A 158 -13.29 0.98 4.71
N TRP A 159 -12.58 1.96 4.16
CA TRP A 159 -11.88 1.90 2.88
C TRP A 159 -10.38 1.89 3.09
N TYR A 160 -9.68 1.06 2.32
CA TYR A 160 -8.23 0.90 2.42
C TYR A 160 -7.63 0.42 1.10
N CYS A 161 -6.34 0.67 0.87
CA CYS A 161 -5.59 -0.09 -0.15
C CYS A 161 -5.05 -1.37 0.47
N SER A 162 -5.25 -2.52 -0.18
CA SER A 162 -4.59 -3.77 0.22
C SER A 162 -3.19 -3.79 -0.38
N ILE A 163 -2.17 -4.03 0.43
CA ILE A 163 -0.76 -3.95 0.03
C ILE A 163 -0.11 -5.32 0.18
N SER A 164 0.45 -5.86 -0.90
CA SER A 164 1.37 -7.00 -0.83
C SER A 164 2.79 -6.47 -0.64
N TRP A 165 3.49 -6.93 0.40
CA TRP A 165 4.84 -6.42 0.67
C TRP A 165 5.71 -7.44 1.40
N ASP A 166 6.58 -8.10 0.63
CA ASP A 166 7.52 -9.09 1.15
C ASP A 166 8.50 -8.48 2.14
N GLY A 167 9.00 -7.28 1.86
CA GLY A 167 9.90 -6.55 2.77
C GLY A 167 9.27 -6.30 4.13
N GLY A 168 7.96 -6.06 4.17
CA GLY A 168 7.21 -5.92 5.42
C GLY A 168 7.11 -7.22 6.21
N GLN A 169 6.92 -8.35 5.51
CA GLN A 169 6.93 -9.67 6.14
C GLN A 169 8.32 -10.01 6.67
N GLN A 170 9.38 -9.67 5.92
CA GLN A 170 10.76 -9.86 6.36
C GLN A 170 11.04 -9.05 7.63
N ILE A 171 10.68 -7.76 7.67
CA ILE A 171 10.79 -6.94 8.87
C ILE A 171 10.05 -7.61 10.04
N ARG A 172 8.82 -8.09 9.84
CA ARG A 172 8.08 -8.76 10.93
C ARG A 172 8.78 -10.04 11.41
N SER A 173 9.30 -10.85 10.49
CA SER A 173 10.03 -12.07 10.80
C SER A 173 11.31 -11.80 11.60
N GLU A 174 12.07 -10.74 11.27
CA GLU A 174 13.30 -10.36 11.99
C GLU A 174 13.05 -10.03 13.47
N TYR A 175 11.83 -9.62 13.83
CA TYR A 175 11.43 -9.31 15.19
C TYR A 175 10.49 -10.36 15.82
N GLY A 176 10.41 -11.56 15.23
CA GLY A 176 9.60 -12.67 15.74
C GLY A 176 8.09 -12.42 15.71
N LEU A 177 7.63 -11.50 14.86
CA LEU A 177 6.21 -11.19 14.70
C LEU A 177 5.58 -12.12 13.65
N PRO A 178 4.33 -12.58 13.86
CA PRO A 178 3.65 -13.41 12.87
C PRO A 178 3.37 -12.63 11.57
N PRO A 179 3.24 -13.28 10.41
CA PRO A 179 2.82 -12.62 9.18
C PRO A 179 1.48 -11.87 9.33
N LYS A 180 1.25 -10.85 8.51
CA LYS A 180 -0.03 -10.10 8.49
C LYS A 180 -0.39 -9.56 7.11
N ASP A 181 -1.65 -9.24 6.91
CA ASP A 181 -2.07 -8.43 5.76
C ASP A 181 -1.73 -6.96 5.99
N PHE A 182 -1.02 -6.36 5.04
CA PHE A 182 -0.74 -4.92 5.05
C PHE A 182 -1.85 -4.17 4.34
N HIS A 183 -2.24 -3.04 4.92
CA HIS A 183 -3.23 -2.16 4.34
C HIS A 183 -2.95 -0.71 4.69
N LEU A 184 -3.44 0.18 3.83
CA LEU A 184 -3.39 1.61 3.98
C LEU A 184 -4.80 2.15 4.23
N THR A 185 -5.12 2.56 5.46
CA THR A 185 -6.46 3.09 5.77
C THR A 185 -6.66 4.46 5.10
N LEU A 186 -7.66 4.54 4.22
CA LEU A 186 -8.01 5.74 3.46
C LEU A 186 -9.14 6.54 4.13
N GLY A 187 -10.13 5.85 4.68
CA GLY A 187 -11.32 6.47 5.26
C GLY A 187 -12.20 5.47 6.00
N PHE A 188 -13.08 5.98 6.87
CA PHE A 188 -14.11 5.17 7.54
C PHE A 188 -15.33 6.00 7.95
N ASP A 189 -16.49 5.35 8.03
CA ASP A 189 -17.77 6.00 8.36
C ASP A 189 -17.85 6.39 9.83
N VAL A 190 -17.62 5.49 10.78
CA VAL A 190 -17.71 5.80 12.23
C VAL A 190 -16.41 5.46 12.93
N LYS A 191 -15.95 4.23 12.74
CA LYS A 191 -14.68 3.72 13.25
C LYS A 191 -14.04 2.85 12.18
N ASP A 192 -12.73 2.73 12.29
CA ASP A 192 -11.96 1.78 11.49
C ASP A 192 -12.22 0.36 11.99
N HIS A 193 -12.57 -0.55 11.09
CA HIS A 193 -12.84 -1.94 11.44
C HIS A 193 -11.55 -2.75 11.49
N HIS A 194 -11.28 -3.37 12.64
CA HIS A 194 -10.15 -4.28 12.84
C HIS A 194 -10.48 -5.71 12.44
N VAL A 195 -10.97 -5.90 11.22
CA VAL A 195 -11.21 -7.22 10.64
C VAL A 195 -10.13 -7.54 9.59
N HIS A 196 -10.20 -8.73 8.99
CA HIS A 196 -9.33 -9.09 7.86
C HIS A 196 -9.53 -8.10 6.69
N LYS A 197 -8.41 -7.59 6.18
CA LYS A 197 -8.32 -6.58 5.11
C LYS A 197 -7.34 -7.05 4.03
N GLY A 198 -7.58 -8.27 3.55
CA GLY A 198 -6.74 -8.92 2.55
C GLY A 198 -7.29 -8.80 1.13
N PRO A 199 -6.71 -9.55 0.18
CA PRO A 199 -7.13 -9.55 -1.22
C PRO A 199 -8.58 -9.98 -1.45
N SER A 200 -9.16 -10.81 -0.57
CA SER A 200 -10.53 -11.29 -0.69
C SER A 200 -11.60 -10.23 -0.42
N THR A 201 -11.19 -9.03 0.02
CA THR A 201 -12.07 -7.92 0.39
C THR A 201 -11.89 -6.70 -0.54
N LEU A 202 -11.24 -6.92 -1.69
CA LEU A 202 -11.09 -5.93 -2.75
C LEU A 202 -12.43 -5.64 -3.44
N VAL A 203 -12.70 -4.37 -3.68
CA VAL A 203 -13.85 -3.88 -4.47
C VAL A 203 -13.43 -3.33 -5.82
N ILE A 204 -12.20 -2.83 -5.92
CA ILE A 204 -11.56 -2.43 -7.17
C ILE A 204 -10.18 -3.07 -7.13
N HIS A 205 -9.93 -4.02 -8.02
CA HIS A 205 -8.57 -4.50 -8.23
C HIS A 205 -7.78 -3.34 -8.82
N SER A 206 -6.55 -3.12 -8.35
CA SER A 206 -5.64 -2.39 -9.21
C SER A 206 -5.59 -3.21 -10.49
N SER A 207 -6.05 -2.63 -11.61
CA SER A 207 -5.50 -3.07 -12.87
C SER A 207 -4.01 -2.97 -12.60
N ILE A 208 -3.34 -4.11 -12.57
CA ILE A 208 -1.88 -4.13 -12.56
C ILE A 208 -1.51 -3.60 -13.95
N THR A 209 -1.82 -2.34 -14.23
CA THR A 209 -0.84 -1.45 -14.78
C THR A 209 0.27 -1.57 -13.76
N THR A 210 1.14 -2.55 -13.97
CA THR A 210 2.54 -2.37 -13.69
C THR A 210 2.86 -1.10 -14.45
N SER A 211 2.55 0.05 -13.86
CA SER A 211 3.46 1.17 -13.88
C SER A 211 4.70 0.55 -13.28
N LEU A 212 5.45 -0.17 -14.12
CA LEU A 212 6.89 -0.24 -14.05
C LEU A 212 7.23 1.23 -13.93
N ILE A 213 7.30 1.71 -12.69
CA ILE A 213 7.94 2.96 -12.36
C ILE A 213 9.39 2.60 -12.61
N LEU A 214 9.73 2.60 -13.89
CA LEU A 214 11.09 2.50 -14.35
C LEU A 214 11.76 3.68 -13.66
N THR A 215 12.84 3.41 -12.93
CA THR A 215 13.69 4.50 -12.44
C THR A 215 14.11 5.35 -13.63
N LYS A 216 14.53 6.60 -13.39
CA LYS A 216 15.06 7.43 -14.47
C LYS A 216 16.15 6.70 -15.25
N GLU A 217 17.03 5.94 -14.58
CA GLU A 217 18.01 5.08 -15.28
C GLU A 217 17.37 3.97 -16.12
N GLN A 218 16.29 3.33 -15.65
CA GLN A 218 15.61 2.28 -16.41
C GLN A 218 14.86 2.86 -17.62
N ILE A 219 14.28 4.06 -17.50
CA ILE A 219 13.67 4.77 -18.63
C ILE A 219 14.75 5.13 -19.65
N GLU A 220 15.89 5.67 -19.21
CA GLU A 220 16.98 6.02 -20.11
C GLU A 220 17.59 4.79 -20.78
N GLY A 221 17.78 3.69 -20.04
CA GLY A 221 18.26 2.43 -20.60
C GLY A 221 17.30 1.83 -21.64
N LEU A 222 15.99 1.92 -21.43
CA LEU A 222 15.01 1.51 -22.45
C LEU A 222 15.00 2.46 -23.65
N ARG A 223 15.23 3.76 -23.45
CA ARG A 223 15.34 4.74 -24.53
C ARG A 223 16.58 4.47 -25.39
N GLU A 224 17.73 4.24 -24.76
CA GLU A 224 18.97 3.86 -25.45
C GLU A 224 18.80 2.55 -26.23
N ALA A 225 18.21 1.52 -25.62
CA ALA A 225 17.92 0.25 -26.28
C ALA A 225 17.00 0.42 -27.51
N ALA A 226 15.95 1.24 -27.40
CA ALA A 226 15.04 1.53 -28.50
C ALA A 226 15.74 2.31 -29.65
N ILE A 227 16.64 3.23 -29.32
CA ILE A 227 17.46 3.94 -30.32
C ILE A 227 18.37 2.97 -31.06
N ILE A 228 19.05 2.07 -30.34
CA ILE A 228 19.94 1.06 -30.93
C ILE A 228 19.17 0.09 -31.84
N GLU A 229 17.99 -0.36 -31.42
CA GLU A 229 17.13 -1.23 -32.23
C GLU A 229 16.64 -0.53 -33.51
N ALA A 230 16.24 0.75 -33.40
CA ALA A 230 15.84 1.55 -34.56
C ALA A 230 17.00 1.75 -35.55
N GLN A 231 18.22 2.01 -35.06
CA GLN A 231 19.41 2.16 -35.89
C GLN A 231 19.80 0.85 -36.58
N THR A 232 19.81 -0.27 -35.85
CA THR A 232 20.13 -1.58 -36.43
C THR A 232 19.07 -2.07 -37.41
N SER A 233 17.79 -1.76 -37.19
CA SER A 233 16.73 -2.05 -38.17
C SER A 233 16.89 -1.23 -39.46
N ALA A 234 17.31 0.04 -39.35
CA ALA A 234 17.59 0.89 -40.51
C ALA A 234 18.79 0.34 -41.31
N GLU A 235 19.90 0.02 -40.64
CA GLU A 235 21.09 -0.54 -41.28
C GLU A 235 20.80 -1.88 -41.98
N ARG A 236 20.03 -2.78 -41.35
CA ARG A 236 19.60 -4.04 -41.98
C ARG A 236 18.75 -3.82 -43.22
N SER A 237 17.89 -2.81 -43.21
CA SER A 237 17.08 -2.44 -44.37
C SER A 237 17.97 -1.92 -45.51
N HIS A 238 18.94 -1.04 -45.23
CA HIS A 238 19.90 -0.55 -46.22
C HIS A 238 20.74 -1.68 -46.82
N ILE A 239 21.21 -2.63 -46.01
CA ILE A 239 21.95 -3.81 -46.50
C ILE A 239 21.06 -4.68 -47.38
N SER A 240 19.80 -4.92 -47.00
CA SER A 240 18.85 -5.70 -47.80
C SER A 240 18.53 -5.03 -49.15
N PHE A 241 18.37 -3.71 -49.17
CA PHE A 241 18.15 -2.97 -50.41
C PHE A 241 19.40 -2.95 -51.28
N GLY A 242 20.58 -2.79 -50.69
CA GLY A 242 21.85 -2.87 -51.41
C GLY A 242 22.06 -4.25 -52.05
N LEU A 243 21.69 -5.33 -51.34
CA LEU A 243 21.77 -6.69 -51.86
C LEU A 243 20.78 -6.93 -53.01
N ALA A 244 19.54 -6.45 -52.86
CA ALA A 244 18.52 -6.56 -53.90
C ALA A 244 18.88 -5.75 -55.16
N LEU A 245 19.48 -4.57 -54.98
CA LEU A 245 19.96 -3.74 -56.09
C LEU A 245 21.11 -4.43 -56.83
N ALA A 246 22.09 -4.96 -56.10
CA ALA A 246 23.21 -5.69 -56.69
C ALA A 246 22.76 -6.94 -57.46
N GLN A 247 21.75 -7.66 -56.96
CA GLN A 247 21.16 -8.80 -57.65
C GLN A 247 20.39 -8.40 -58.91
N ALA A 248 19.66 -7.28 -58.88
CA ALA A 248 18.91 -6.76 -60.03
C ALA A 248 19.86 -6.25 -61.14
N GLU A 249 20.94 -5.58 -60.77
CA GLU A 249 21.99 -5.14 -61.70
C GLU A 249 22.70 -6.32 -62.37
N LEU A 250 23.02 -7.37 -61.61
CA LEU A 250 23.61 -8.60 -62.18
C LEU A 250 22.68 -9.32 -63.16
N ALA A 251 21.36 -9.14 -63.01
CA ALA A 251 20.34 -9.73 -63.85
C ALA A 251 19.89 -8.82 -65.01
N GLU A 252 20.43 -7.60 -65.11
CA GLU A 252 20.04 -6.57 -66.09
C GLU A 252 18.52 -6.24 -66.08
N ASP A 253 17.87 -6.34 -64.92
CA ASP A 253 16.42 -6.07 -64.76
C ASP A 253 16.17 -4.60 -64.39
N GLU A 254 16.05 -3.75 -65.40
CA GLU A 254 15.81 -2.29 -65.27
C GLU A 254 14.54 -1.94 -64.48
N VAL A 255 13.51 -2.79 -64.53
CA VAL A 255 12.25 -2.56 -63.79
C VAL A 255 12.45 -2.80 -62.30
N LEU A 256 13.20 -3.86 -61.95
CA LEU A 256 13.51 -4.16 -60.56
C LEU A 256 14.48 -3.13 -59.96
N ILE A 257 15.49 -2.70 -60.72
CA ILE A 257 16.44 -1.63 -60.34
C ILE A 257 15.67 -0.34 -59.99
N SER A 258 14.75 0.08 -60.86
CA SER A 258 13.95 1.29 -60.65
C SER A 258 13.06 1.20 -59.40
N LYS A 259 12.46 0.03 -59.12
CA LYS A 259 11.65 -0.19 -57.92
C LYS A 259 12.47 -0.17 -56.63
N VAL A 260 13.66 -0.76 -56.64
CA VAL A 260 14.56 -0.77 -55.48
C VAL A 260 15.06 0.64 -55.19
N LYS A 261 15.44 1.43 -56.21
CA LYS A 261 15.86 2.83 -56.05
C LYS A 261 14.77 3.71 -55.44
N LEU A 262 13.53 3.61 -55.94
CA LEU A 262 12.39 4.34 -55.36
C LEU A 262 12.11 3.94 -53.90
N SER A 263 12.34 2.68 -53.56
CA SER A 263 12.18 2.19 -52.18
C SER A 263 13.26 2.75 -51.26
N ILE A 264 14.52 2.87 -51.74
CA ILE A 264 15.62 3.51 -51.00
C ILE A 264 15.30 4.99 -50.74
N GLU A 265 14.92 5.76 -51.76
CA GLU A 265 14.59 7.19 -51.62
C GLU A 265 13.42 7.43 -50.64
N SER A 266 12.42 6.55 -50.65
CA SER A 266 11.30 6.61 -49.72
C SER A 266 11.74 6.40 -48.27
N VAL A 267 12.64 5.44 -48.02
CA VAL A 267 13.20 5.16 -46.69
C VAL A 267 14.09 6.31 -46.21
N GLU A 268 14.94 6.87 -47.07
CA GLU A 268 15.80 8.01 -46.72
C GLU A 268 14.97 9.27 -46.39
N THR A 269 13.90 9.52 -47.15
CA THR A 269 12.96 10.62 -46.87
C THR A 269 12.25 10.44 -45.53
N ALA A 270 11.84 9.22 -45.20
CA ALA A 270 11.22 8.90 -43.90
C ALA A 270 12.21 9.08 -42.74
N GLN A 271 13.47 8.67 -42.91
CA GLN A 271 14.53 8.85 -41.91
C GLN A 271 14.86 10.33 -41.68
N GLY A 272 14.92 11.15 -42.74
CA GLY A 272 15.14 12.60 -42.63
C GLY A 272 14.08 13.31 -41.79
N ARG A 273 12.81 12.91 -41.94
CA ARG A 273 11.69 13.44 -41.13
C ARG A 273 11.73 12.96 -39.68
N SER A 274 12.16 11.72 -39.43
CA SER A 274 12.28 11.19 -38.07
C SER A 274 13.38 11.87 -37.25
N LYS A 275 14.50 12.27 -37.88
CA LYS A 275 15.57 13.02 -37.20
C LYS A 275 15.11 14.39 -36.72
N GLN A 276 14.30 15.10 -37.50
CA GLN A 276 13.72 16.40 -37.11
C GLN A 276 12.75 16.31 -35.91
N LEU A 277 12.09 15.16 -35.71
CA LEU A 277 11.17 14.94 -34.60
C LEU A 277 11.87 14.61 -33.27
N ILE A 278 13.13 14.16 -33.31
CA ILE A 278 13.92 13.80 -32.12
C ILE A 278 14.65 15.03 -31.53
N GLU A 279 14.82 16.10 -32.32
CA GLU A 279 15.48 17.35 -31.90
C GLU A 279 14.52 18.38 -31.25
N ILE A 280 13.24 18.04 -31.05
CA ILE A 280 12.22 18.84 -30.37
C ILE A 280 11.94 18.25 -28.99
#